data_AF-A0A0N8PTG9-F1
#
_entry.id   AF-A0A0N8PTG9-F1
#
_cell.length_a   1.000
_cell.length_b   1.000
_cell.length_c   1.000
_cell.angle_alpha   90.00
_cell.angle_beta   90.00
_cell.angle_gamma   90.00
#
_symmetry.space_group_name_H-M   'P 1'
#
loop_
_entity.id
_entity.type
_entity.pdbx_description
1 polymer ?
#
loop_
_entity_poly.entity_id
_entity_poly.type
_entity_poly.pdbx_seq_one_letter_code
_entity_poly.pdbx_strand_id
1 'polypeptide(L)'
;MKMERLSQDKIRIFLTFDDLTERGIHKDDMWREIPKVHELFSEMMDQAYTELGFDATGPLAVEVLAMPAQGMMVIVTRGRMNFSQGDDTLEDEMEEVYELEVTMDETDEIIYAFHDFEDLLRLAKVINPLLTDGGTLYSYKNKWILLLDAVEMEEKRLQAVVAVLSEFGEATSVTQAVLEEYGKIVIESDAVKVLCSKF
;
A
#
# COMPACT_ATOMS: atom_id res chain seq x y z
N MET A 1 -2.82 -6.38 -9.42
CA MET A 1 -1.65 -5.48 -9.22
C MET A 1 -1.91 -4.10 -9.83
N LYS A 2 -1.56 -3.01 -9.13
CA LYS A 2 -1.60 -1.63 -9.66
C LYS A 2 -0.25 -0.95 -9.47
N MET A 3 0.25 -0.25 -10.50
CA MET A 3 1.53 0.46 -10.46
C MET A 3 1.32 1.96 -10.71
N GLU A 4 2.05 2.80 -9.98
CA GLU A 4 2.02 4.26 -10.10
C GLU A 4 3.44 4.81 -10.09
N ARG A 5 3.75 5.70 -11.03
CA ARG A 5 5.04 6.41 -11.05
C ARG A 5 4.99 7.61 -10.09
N LEU A 6 5.80 7.60 -9.04
CA LEU A 6 5.92 8.73 -8.10
C LEU A 6 6.91 9.78 -8.59
N SER A 7 8.01 9.35 -9.21
CA SER A 7 9.02 10.23 -9.81
C SER A 7 9.79 9.52 -10.93
N GLN A 8 10.83 10.15 -11.47
CA GLN A 8 11.69 9.49 -12.46
C GLN A 8 12.38 8.25 -11.88
N ASP A 9 12.75 8.32 -10.58
CA ASP A 9 13.55 7.34 -9.86
C ASP A 9 12.76 6.61 -8.75
N LYS A 10 11.46 6.88 -8.61
CA LYS A 10 10.61 6.26 -7.58
C LYS A 10 9.30 5.75 -8.19
N ILE A 11 8.99 4.49 -7.94
CA ILE A 11 7.70 3.88 -8.30
C ILE A 11 7.01 3.33 -7.05
N ARG A 12 5.68 3.31 -7.10
CA ARG A 12 4.82 2.71 -6.10
C ARG A 12 4.05 1.58 -6.75
N ILE A 13 3.97 0.45 -6.07
CA ILE A 13 3.24 -0.71 -6.52
C ILE A 13 2.33 -1.19 -5.40
N PHE A 14 1.10 -1.52 -5.74
CA PHE A 14 0.11 -2.03 -4.82
C PHE A 14 -0.27 -3.46 -5.26
N LEU A 15 -0.01 -4.40 -4.35
CA LEU A 15 -0.32 -5.82 -4.49
C LEU A 15 -1.47 -6.15 -3.54
N THR A 16 -2.55 -6.68 -4.08
CA THR A 16 -3.67 -7.19 -3.27
C THR A 16 -3.32 -8.55 -2.65
N PHE A 17 -4.04 -8.99 -1.62
CA PHE A 17 -3.87 -10.34 -1.07
C PHE A 17 -4.15 -11.44 -2.10
N ASP A 18 -5.09 -11.20 -3.03
CA ASP A 18 -5.37 -12.12 -4.12
C ASP A 18 -4.14 -12.25 -5.04
N ASP A 19 -3.50 -11.12 -5.41
CA ASP A 19 -2.28 -11.11 -6.24
C ASP A 19 -1.13 -11.93 -5.60
N LEU A 20 -1.02 -11.89 -4.27
CA LEU A 20 -0.02 -12.62 -3.49
C LEU A 20 -0.33 -14.11 -3.42
N THR A 21 -1.61 -14.44 -3.20
CA THR A 21 -2.09 -15.82 -3.10
C THR A 21 -1.96 -16.56 -4.43
N GLU A 22 -2.28 -15.89 -5.55
CA GLU A 22 -2.08 -16.44 -6.91
C GLU A 22 -0.61 -16.78 -7.20
N ARG A 23 0.33 -16.03 -6.60
CA ARG A 23 1.78 -16.26 -6.72
C ARG A 23 2.34 -17.17 -5.63
N GLY A 24 1.49 -17.70 -4.73
CA GLY A 24 1.91 -18.59 -3.64
C GLY A 24 2.83 -17.93 -2.61
N ILE A 25 2.72 -16.60 -2.44
CA ILE A 25 3.51 -15.81 -1.50
C ILE A 25 2.61 -15.51 -0.29
N HIS A 26 2.94 -16.08 0.86
CA HIS A 26 2.29 -15.67 2.11
C HIS A 26 2.95 -14.42 2.67
N LYS A 27 2.21 -13.68 3.52
CA LYS A 27 2.73 -12.50 4.24
C LYS A 27 4.07 -12.85 4.89
N ASP A 28 4.16 -14.01 5.55
CA ASP A 28 5.34 -14.49 6.25
C ASP A 28 6.54 -14.92 5.36
N ASP A 29 6.32 -15.10 4.05
CA ASP A 29 7.35 -15.57 3.13
C ASP A 29 8.20 -14.42 2.57
N MET A 30 7.68 -13.19 2.63
CA MET A 30 8.29 -11.98 2.07
C MET A 30 9.67 -11.64 2.62
N TRP A 31 10.02 -12.16 3.80
CA TRP A 31 11.33 -11.97 4.44
C TRP A 31 12.09 -13.26 4.68
N ARG A 32 11.44 -14.42 4.53
CA ARG A 32 12.07 -15.73 4.76
C ARG A 32 12.63 -16.32 3.48
N GLU A 33 11.97 -16.06 2.36
CA GLU A 33 12.34 -16.64 1.06
C GLU A 33 12.80 -15.55 0.10
N ILE A 34 14.00 -15.04 0.36
CA ILE A 34 14.76 -14.13 -0.51
C ILE A 34 14.62 -14.50 -2.01
N PRO A 35 14.70 -15.79 -2.43
CA PRO A 35 14.59 -16.15 -3.85
C PRO A 35 13.22 -15.89 -4.51
N LYS A 36 12.10 -16.21 -3.82
CA LYS A 36 10.75 -15.99 -4.40
C LYS A 36 10.41 -14.51 -4.50
N VAL A 37 10.88 -13.75 -3.52
CA VAL A 37 10.73 -12.30 -3.44
C VAL A 37 11.56 -11.62 -4.53
N HIS A 38 12.76 -12.13 -4.83
CA HIS A 38 13.55 -11.69 -5.98
C HIS A 38 12.85 -11.93 -7.32
N GLU A 39 12.19 -13.08 -7.51
CA GLU A 39 11.45 -13.37 -8.75
C GLU A 39 10.29 -12.37 -8.92
N LEU A 40 9.51 -12.13 -7.85
CA LEU A 40 8.45 -11.12 -7.85
C LEU A 40 9.00 -9.73 -8.19
N PHE A 41 10.09 -9.30 -7.54
CA PHE A 41 10.66 -7.97 -7.81
C PHE A 41 11.24 -7.86 -9.22
N SER A 42 11.82 -8.93 -9.76
CA SER A 42 12.32 -8.95 -11.13
C SER A 42 11.17 -8.77 -12.13
N GLU A 43 10.07 -9.52 -11.96
CA GLU A 43 8.84 -9.35 -12.76
C GLU A 43 8.30 -7.91 -12.65
N MET A 44 8.30 -7.34 -11.44
CA MET A 44 7.88 -5.96 -11.21
C MET A 44 8.79 -4.93 -11.92
N MET A 45 10.11 -5.15 -11.95
CA MET A 45 11.04 -4.25 -12.64
C MET A 45 10.89 -4.34 -14.16
N ASP A 46 10.74 -5.55 -14.70
CA ASP A 46 10.48 -5.76 -16.14
C ASP A 46 9.17 -5.08 -16.58
N GLN A 47 8.11 -5.23 -15.78
CA GLN A 47 6.83 -4.57 -16.04
C GLN A 47 6.96 -3.06 -15.92
N ALA A 48 7.66 -2.53 -14.90
CA ALA A 48 7.89 -1.11 -14.74
C ALA A 48 8.72 -0.50 -15.88
N TYR A 49 9.70 -1.24 -16.40
CA TYR A 49 10.46 -0.85 -17.59
C TYR A 49 9.57 -0.76 -18.82
N THR A 50 8.75 -1.79 -19.05
CA THR A 50 7.88 -1.88 -20.23
C THR A 50 6.74 -0.86 -20.20
N GLU A 51 6.08 -0.70 -19.05
CA GLU A 51 4.89 0.15 -18.93
C GLU A 51 5.21 1.62 -18.60
N LEU A 52 6.24 1.87 -17.79
CA LEU A 52 6.54 3.21 -17.25
C LEU A 52 7.89 3.76 -17.72
N GLY A 53 8.70 2.98 -18.43
CA GLY A 53 10.07 3.34 -18.80
C GLY A 53 10.96 3.54 -17.58
N PHE A 54 10.70 2.80 -16.50
CA PHE A 54 11.52 2.82 -15.30
C PHE A 54 12.73 1.89 -15.50
N ASP A 55 13.92 2.48 -15.60
CA ASP A 55 15.16 1.73 -15.74
C ASP A 55 15.74 1.41 -14.36
N ALA A 56 15.66 0.13 -14.00
CA ALA A 56 16.07 -0.40 -12.71
C ALA A 56 17.58 -0.55 -12.54
N THR A 57 18.40 -0.16 -13.54
CA THR A 57 19.87 -0.29 -13.49
C THR A 57 20.48 0.40 -12.27
N GLY A 58 21.02 -0.38 -11.32
CA GLY A 58 21.78 0.08 -10.16
C GLY A 58 21.22 -0.33 -8.79
N PRO A 59 21.68 0.28 -7.68
CA PRO A 59 21.20 -0.06 -6.35
C PRO A 59 19.74 0.36 -6.18
N LEU A 60 18.91 -0.54 -5.65
CA LEU A 60 17.48 -0.35 -5.45
C LEU A 60 17.15 -0.45 -3.96
N ALA A 61 16.58 0.62 -3.42
CA ALA A 61 15.97 0.59 -2.09
C ALA A 61 14.49 0.22 -2.23
N VAL A 62 14.07 -0.80 -1.49
CA VAL A 62 12.70 -1.31 -1.49
C VAL A 62 12.09 -1.18 -0.10
N GLU A 63 11.01 -0.41 -0.02
CA GLU A 63 10.23 -0.23 1.19
C GLU A 63 8.91 -0.99 1.02
N VAL A 64 8.62 -1.93 1.91
CA VAL A 64 7.39 -2.73 1.90
C VAL A 64 6.51 -2.30 3.07
N LEU A 65 5.30 -1.87 2.76
CA LEU A 65 4.27 -1.55 3.75
C LEU A 65 3.17 -2.60 3.69
N ALA A 66 3.09 -3.45 4.73
CA ALA A 66 2.04 -4.44 4.84
C ALA A 66 0.78 -3.80 5.45
N MET A 67 -0.33 -3.88 4.72
CA MET A 67 -1.63 -3.38 5.13
C MET A 67 -2.58 -4.56 5.37
N PRO A 68 -3.02 -4.82 6.62
CA PRO A 68 -3.74 -6.02 7.05
C PRO A 68 -4.98 -6.37 6.22
N ALA A 69 -5.57 -5.35 5.59
CA ALA A 69 -6.84 -5.40 4.88
C ALA A 69 -6.74 -5.27 3.36
N GLN A 70 -5.59 -4.84 2.86
CA GLN A 70 -5.47 -4.27 1.52
C GLN A 70 -4.39 -4.96 0.69
N GLY A 71 -3.48 -5.66 1.36
CA GLY A 71 -2.34 -6.35 0.76
C GLY A 71 -1.05 -5.64 1.13
N MET A 72 -0.17 -5.42 0.16
CA MET A 72 1.13 -4.79 0.39
C MET A 72 1.36 -3.64 -0.59
N MET A 73 1.90 -2.54 -0.08
CA MET A 73 2.43 -1.47 -0.89
C MET A 73 3.94 -1.59 -0.94
N VAL A 74 4.49 -1.72 -2.14
CA VAL A 74 5.93 -1.75 -2.38
C VAL A 74 6.33 -0.42 -3.00
N ILE A 75 7.29 0.26 -2.38
CA ILE A 75 7.89 1.47 -2.92
C ILE A 75 9.31 1.13 -3.31
N VAL A 76 9.63 1.32 -4.60
CA VAL A 76 10.97 1.08 -5.12
C VAL A 76 11.60 2.42 -5.46
N THR A 77 12.79 2.66 -4.92
CA THR A 77 13.58 3.86 -5.14
C THR A 77 14.92 3.48 -5.73
N ARG A 78 15.22 4.05 -6.90
CA ARG A 78 16.53 3.91 -7.51
C ARG A 78 17.53 4.82 -6.81
N GLY A 79 18.58 4.22 -6.27
CA GLY A 79 19.75 4.93 -5.76
C GLY A 79 20.59 5.46 -6.92
N ARG A 80 21.32 6.56 -6.70
CA ARG A 80 22.34 7.01 -7.64
C ARG A 80 23.62 6.22 -7.38
N MET A 81 24.13 5.51 -8.38
CA MET A 81 25.52 5.07 -8.34
C MET A 81 26.43 6.29 -8.33
N ASN A 82 27.22 6.46 -7.28
CA ASN A 82 28.45 7.23 -7.38
C ASN A 82 29.47 6.32 -8.07
N PHE A 83 29.48 6.34 -9.40
CA PHE A 83 30.59 5.77 -10.15
C PHE A 83 31.85 6.60 -9.81
N SER A 84 32.58 6.12 -8.81
CA SER A 84 33.96 6.51 -8.61
C SER A 84 34.70 6.00 -9.85
N GLN A 85 35.16 6.90 -10.70
CA GLN A 85 35.94 6.56 -11.88
C GLN A 85 37.11 5.65 -11.49
N GLY A 86 37.14 4.46 -12.07
CA GLY A 86 38.34 3.64 -12.15
C GLY A 86 38.16 2.20 -11.68
N ASP A 87 37.61 1.35 -12.54
CA ASP A 87 38.32 0.15 -13.01
C ASP A 87 37.63 -0.39 -14.27
N ASP A 88 38.38 -0.53 -15.35
CA ASP A 88 37.91 -0.72 -16.73
C ASP A 88 38.04 -2.20 -17.16
N THR A 89 37.80 -3.15 -16.24
CA THR A 89 38.22 -4.55 -16.47
C THR A 89 37.24 -5.66 -16.10
N LEU A 90 35.94 -5.42 -15.98
CA LEU A 90 34.95 -6.50 -15.71
C LEU A 90 33.59 -6.26 -16.41
N GLU A 91 33.57 -6.07 -17.73
CA GLU A 91 32.31 -5.85 -18.49
C GLU A 91 31.54 -7.13 -18.85
N ASP A 92 32.09 -8.34 -18.65
CA ASP A 92 31.47 -9.58 -19.20
C ASP A 92 30.86 -10.55 -18.17
N GLU A 93 30.83 -10.23 -16.87
CA GLU A 93 30.22 -11.11 -15.83
C GLU A 93 29.41 -10.35 -14.77
N MET A 94 28.93 -9.14 -15.07
CA MET A 94 27.86 -8.56 -14.25
C MET A 94 26.54 -9.20 -14.68
N GLU A 95 26.22 -10.38 -14.12
CA GLU A 95 24.81 -10.66 -13.82
C GLU A 95 24.22 -9.38 -13.23
N GLU A 96 23.07 -8.92 -13.72
CA GLU A 96 22.35 -7.75 -13.21
C GLU A 96 21.92 -8.00 -11.76
N VAL A 97 22.88 -8.06 -10.84
CA VAL A 97 22.66 -8.26 -9.42
C VAL A 97 22.33 -6.90 -8.87
N TYR A 98 21.04 -6.60 -8.85
CA TYR A 98 20.50 -5.45 -8.13
C TYR A 98 20.89 -5.58 -6.65
N GLU A 99 21.58 -4.59 -6.11
CA GLU A 99 21.81 -4.51 -4.66
C GLU A 99 20.50 -4.03 -4.01
N LEU A 100 19.79 -4.96 -3.38
CA LEU A 100 18.46 -4.75 -2.83
C LEU A 100 18.52 -4.53 -1.32
N GLU A 101 18.20 -3.32 -0.87
CA GLU A 101 17.95 -3.06 0.55
C GLU A 101 16.44 -3.08 0.79
N VAL A 102 15.96 -4.05 1.58
CA VAL A 102 14.54 -4.21 1.89
C VAL A 102 14.25 -3.77 3.33
N THR A 103 13.35 -2.81 3.49
CA THR A 103 12.75 -2.44 4.77
C THR A 103 11.28 -2.81 4.76
N MET A 104 10.74 -3.23 5.92
CA MET A 104 9.31 -3.53 6.05
C MET A 104 8.71 -2.87 7.28
N ASP A 105 7.60 -2.19 7.08
CA ASP A 105 6.74 -1.66 8.13
C ASP A 105 5.35 -2.31 8.03
N GLU A 106 4.73 -2.57 9.18
CA GLU A 106 3.34 -2.98 9.26
C GLU A 106 2.52 -1.83 9.84
N THR A 107 1.40 -1.51 9.19
CA THR A 107 0.45 -0.52 9.71
C THR A 107 -0.84 -1.22 10.08
N ASP A 108 -1.35 -0.97 11.27
CA ASP A 108 -2.69 -1.42 11.66
C ASP A 108 -3.79 -0.49 11.13
N GLU A 109 -3.45 0.45 10.24
CA GLU A 109 -4.40 1.38 9.63
C GLU A 109 -5.19 0.71 8.49
N ILE A 110 -6.50 0.93 8.46
CA ILE A 110 -7.38 0.55 7.37
C ILE A 110 -7.91 1.83 6.71
N ILE A 111 -7.55 2.07 5.45
CA ILE A 111 -7.87 3.34 4.77
C ILE A 111 -8.66 3.08 3.50
N TYR A 112 -9.96 3.39 3.49
CA TYR A 112 -10.83 3.19 2.33
C TYR A 112 -11.33 4.51 1.76
N ALA A 113 -11.39 4.58 0.43
CA ALA A 113 -11.88 5.73 -0.31
C ALA A 113 -13.28 5.47 -0.88
N PHE A 114 -14.15 6.47 -0.75
CA PHE A 114 -15.53 6.48 -1.22
C PHE A 114 -15.72 7.62 -2.21
N HIS A 115 -16.34 7.30 -3.33
CA HIS A 115 -16.64 8.28 -4.38
C HIS A 115 -17.89 9.10 -4.06
N ASP A 116 -18.92 8.45 -3.54
CA ASP A 116 -20.19 9.10 -3.15
C ASP A 116 -20.32 9.16 -1.62
N PHE A 117 -20.89 10.26 -1.13
CA PHE A 117 -21.20 10.41 0.30
C PHE A 117 -22.34 9.48 0.74
N GLU A 118 -23.27 9.16 -0.15
CA GLU A 118 -24.38 8.25 0.15
C GLU A 118 -23.90 6.82 0.40
N ASP A 119 -22.88 6.36 -0.32
CA ASP A 119 -22.30 5.03 -0.08
C ASP A 119 -21.56 4.98 1.26
N LEU A 120 -20.88 6.08 1.64
CA LEU A 120 -20.30 6.23 2.97
C LEU A 120 -21.37 6.19 4.08
N LEU A 121 -22.54 6.82 3.87
CA LEU A 121 -23.64 6.79 4.83
C LEU A 121 -24.24 5.40 4.99
N ARG A 122 -24.41 4.67 3.87
CA ARG A 122 -24.88 3.27 3.90
C ARG A 122 -23.90 2.39 4.63
N LEU A 123 -22.61 2.51 4.31
CA LEU A 123 -21.54 1.81 5.00
C LEU A 123 -21.59 2.08 6.51
N ALA A 124 -21.67 3.35 6.92
CA ALA A 124 -21.65 3.72 8.33
C ALA A 124 -22.71 2.96 9.12
N LYS A 125 -23.93 2.82 8.57
CA LYS A 125 -25.04 2.09 9.20
C LYS A 125 -24.78 0.60 9.34
N VAL A 126 -24.08 -0.02 8.38
CA VAL A 126 -23.76 -1.45 8.38
C VAL A 126 -22.56 -1.77 9.27
N ILE A 127 -21.51 -0.94 9.22
CA ILE A 127 -20.23 -1.21 9.87
C ILE A 127 -20.19 -0.80 11.35
N ASN A 128 -21.05 0.14 11.77
CA ASN A 128 -21.09 0.66 13.14
C ASN A 128 -21.12 -0.42 14.25
N PRO A 129 -21.89 -1.53 14.13
CA PRO A 129 -21.89 -2.58 15.15
C PRO A 129 -20.57 -3.38 15.23
N LEU A 130 -19.73 -3.33 14.20
CA LEU A 130 -18.46 -4.04 14.13
C LEU A 130 -17.31 -3.24 14.74
N LEU A 131 -17.48 -1.92 14.87
CA LEU A 131 -16.45 -0.99 15.30
C LEU A 131 -16.59 -0.58 16.76
N THR A 132 -15.46 -0.50 17.46
CA THR A 132 -15.34 0.12 18.77
C THR A 132 -15.11 1.63 18.64
N ASP A 133 -14.24 1.99 17.71
CA ASP A 133 -13.96 3.37 17.27
C ASP A 133 -14.33 3.52 15.79
N GLY A 134 -15.13 4.54 15.47
CA GLY A 134 -15.56 4.88 14.11
C GLY A 134 -14.52 5.63 13.27
N GLY A 135 -13.31 5.85 13.79
CA GLY A 135 -12.15 6.43 13.12
C GLY A 135 -12.34 7.88 12.67
N THR A 136 -11.57 8.24 11.64
CA THR A 136 -11.44 9.62 11.16
C THR A 136 -11.86 9.72 9.69
N LEU A 137 -12.68 10.72 9.37
CA LEU A 137 -13.11 10.99 8.00
C LEU A 137 -12.38 12.20 7.43
N TYR A 138 -11.75 11.99 6.30
CA TYR A 138 -11.07 13.01 5.51
C TYR A 138 -11.77 13.23 4.17
N SER A 139 -11.53 14.40 3.59
CA SER A 139 -11.81 14.72 2.19
C SER A 139 -10.50 14.99 1.49
N TYR A 140 -10.18 14.22 0.44
CA TYR A 140 -8.94 14.35 -0.32
C TYR A 140 -9.17 14.00 -1.79
N LYS A 141 -8.66 14.83 -2.72
CA LYS A 141 -8.81 14.65 -4.18
C LYS A 141 -10.25 14.31 -4.63
N ASN A 142 -11.24 15.03 -4.10
CA ASN A 142 -12.67 14.82 -4.37
C ASN A 142 -13.21 13.43 -3.98
N LYS A 143 -12.55 12.72 -3.07
CA LYS A 143 -13.02 11.48 -2.46
C LYS A 143 -13.14 11.64 -0.95
N TRP A 144 -14.04 10.87 -0.34
CA TRP A 144 -14.12 10.72 1.10
C TRP A 144 -13.21 9.58 1.51
N ILE A 145 -12.32 9.81 2.47
CA ILE A 145 -11.36 8.80 2.92
C ILE A 145 -11.63 8.52 4.39
N LEU A 146 -12.03 7.28 4.68
CA LEU A 146 -12.22 6.79 6.04
C LEU A 146 -10.96 6.06 6.47
N LEU A 147 -10.37 6.53 7.57
CA LEU A 147 -9.26 5.91 8.25
C LEU A 147 -9.76 5.26 9.54
N LEU A 148 -9.49 3.98 9.71
CA LEU A 148 -9.78 3.22 10.93
C LEU A 148 -8.48 2.65 11.49
N ASP A 149 -8.35 2.68 12.81
CA ASP A 149 -7.26 2.02 13.53
C ASP A 149 -7.67 0.59 13.90
N ALA A 150 -6.87 -0.40 13.50
CA ALA A 150 -7.10 -1.82 13.74
C ALA A 150 -6.20 -2.44 14.81
N VAL A 151 -5.39 -1.66 15.56
CA VAL A 151 -4.42 -2.18 16.54
C VAL A 151 -5.04 -3.18 17.53
N GLU A 152 -6.27 -2.93 17.97
CA GLU A 152 -7.00 -3.78 18.93
C GLU A 152 -8.06 -4.69 18.26
N MET A 153 -8.00 -4.89 16.95
CA MET A 153 -8.97 -5.73 16.23
C MET A 153 -8.52 -7.19 16.11
N GLU A 154 -9.36 -8.11 16.56
CA GLU A 154 -9.17 -9.54 16.27
C GLU A 154 -9.25 -9.81 14.76
N GLU A 155 -8.45 -10.76 14.27
CA GLU A 155 -8.35 -11.09 12.84
C GLU A 155 -9.71 -11.37 12.16
N LYS A 156 -10.60 -12.11 12.83
CA LYS A 156 -11.95 -12.38 12.30
C LYS A 156 -12.80 -11.13 12.19
N ARG A 157 -12.66 -10.20 13.15
CA ARG A 157 -13.38 -8.92 13.14
C ARG A 157 -12.82 -8.02 12.05
N LEU A 158 -11.49 -7.97 11.92
CA LEU A 158 -10.80 -7.29 10.84
C LEU A 158 -11.30 -7.77 9.48
N GLN A 159 -11.29 -9.08 9.22
CA GLN A 159 -11.79 -9.64 7.96
C GLN A 159 -13.25 -9.24 7.66
N ALA A 160 -14.12 -9.25 8.66
CA ALA A 160 -15.51 -8.80 8.50
C ALA A 160 -15.62 -7.30 8.19
N VAL A 161 -14.86 -6.46 8.90
CA VAL A 161 -14.78 -5.01 8.65
C VAL A 161 -14.31 -4.73 7.23
N VAL A 162 -13.26 -5.41 6.77
CA VAL A 162 -12.69 -5.26 5.44
C VAL A 162 -13.65 -5.72 4.35
N ALA A 163 -14.33 -6.84 4.55
CA ALA A 163 -15.34 -7.34 3.62
C ALA A 163 -16.45 -6.31 3.43
N VAL A 164 -16.98 -5.77 4.54
CA VAL A 164 -18.01 -4.72 4.49
C VAL A 164 -17.47 -3.45 3.82
N LEU A 165 -16.27 -2.98 4.16
CA LEU A 165 -15.68 -1.79 3.53
C LEU A 165 -15.55 -1.94 2.02
N SER A 166 -15.17 -3.13 1.54
CA SER A 166 -14.97 -3.44 0.13
C SER A 166 -16.27 -3.47 -0.69
N GLU A 167 -17.43 -3.61 -0.04
CA GLU A 167 -18.73 -3.53 -0.72
C GLU A 167 -19.12 -2.09 -1.09
N PHE A 168 -18.65 -1.10 -0.33
CA PHE A 168 -19.07 0.30 -0.46
C PHE A 168 -17.96 1.23 -0.95
N GLY A 169 -16.70 0.81 -0.86
CA GLY A 169 -15.55 1.64 -1.20
C GLY A 169 -14.37 0.84 -1.72
N GLU A 170 -13.30 1.56 -2.01
CA GLU A 170 -12.08 0.98 -2.55
C GLU A 170 -10.91 1.17 -1.58
N ALA A 171 -10.12 0.12 -1.39
CA ALA A 171 -8.83 0.24 -0.71
C ALA A 171 -7.96 1.28 -1.44
N THR A 172 -7.34 2.18 -0.67
CA THR A 172 -6.51 3.25 -1.23
C THR A 172 -5.07 3.14 -0.75
N SER A 173 -4.12 3.48 -1.62
CA SER A 173 -2.69 3.55 -1.29
C SER A 173 -2.29 4.89 -0.64
N VAL A 174 -3.27 5.67 -0.16
CA VAL A 174 -3.02 6.93 0.55
C VAL A 174 -2.73 6.58 2.00
N THR A 175 -1.61 7.06 2.54
CA THR A 175 -1.20 6.81 3.92
C THR A 175 -1.77 7.84 4.87
N GLN A 176 -1.81 7.53 6.18
CA GLN A 176 -2.20 8.50 7.20
C GLN A 176 -1.40 9.80 7.12
N ALA A 177 -0.08 9.74 6.97
CA ALA A 177 0.76 10.93 6.87
C ALA A 177 0.35 11.87 5.72
N VAL A 178 -0.05 11.32 4.57
CA VAL A 178 -0.55 12.12 3.44
C VAL A 178 -1.88 12.79 3.78
N LEU A 179 -2.77 12.11 4.52
CA LEU A 179 -4.06 12.65 4.95
C LEU A 179 -3.90 13.74 6.00
N GLU A 180 -2.96 13.59 6.93
CA GLU A 180 -2.66 14.59 7.95
C GLU A 180 -2.07 15.86 7.35
N GLU A 181 -1.21 15.74 6.34
CA GLU A 181 -0.53 16.88 5.73
C GLU A 181 -1.37 17.57 4.63
N TYR A 182 -2.05 16.78 3.78
CA TYR A 182 -2.74 17.28 2.59
C TYR A 182 -4.26 17.02 2.58
N GLY A 183 -4.76 16.16 3.47
CA GLY A 183 -6.17 15.85 3.60
C GLY A 183 -6.92 16.92 4.40
N LYS A 184 -8.19 17.14 4.08
CA LYS A 184 -9.07 17.97 4.89
C LYS A 184 -9.82 17.08 5.88
N ILE A 185 -9.60 17.25 7.17
CA ILE A 185 -10.40 16.57 8.21
C ILE A 185 -11.85 17.06 8.13
N VAL A 186 -12.78 16.12 8.06
CA VAL A 186 -14.23 16.36 8.00
C VAL A 186 -14.85 16.00 9.34
N ILE A 187 -14.47 14.84 9.89
CA ILE A 187 -14.84 14.37 11.23
C ILE A 187 -13.59 13.78 11.86
N GLU A 188 -13.15 14.35 12.97
CA GLU A 188 -11.86 14.02 13.61
C GLU A 188 -11.91 12.73 14.44
N SER A 189 -13.06 12.40 15.03
CA SER A 189 -13.17 11.23 15.91
C SER A 189 -14.53 10.57 15.79
N ASP A 190 -14.51 9.23 15.88
CA ASP A 190 -15.68 8.37 15.86
C ASP A 190 -16.60 8.65 14.66
N ALA A 191 -16.00 8.85 13.50
CA ALA A 191 -16.65 9.36 12.30
C ALA A 191 -17.88 8.53 11.91
N VAL A 192 -17.77 7.20 11.95
CA VAL A 192 -18.90 6.28 11.67
C VAL A 192 -20.10 6.53 12.61
N LYS A 193 -19.87 6.72 13.91
CA LYS A 193 -20.97 7.01 14.86
C LYS A 193 -21.56 8.38 14.63
N VAL A 194 -20.72 9.38 14.34
CA VAL A 194 -21.19 10.73 14.02
C VAL A 194 -22.08 10.70 12.78
N LEU A 195 -21.66 10.02 11.71
CA LEU A 195 -22.45 9.85 10.49
C LEU A 195 -23.81 9.19 10.78
N CYS A 196 -23.83 8.09 11.55
CA CYS A 196 -25.09 7.43 11.97
C CYS A 196 -26.01 8.30 12.84
N SER A 197 -25.43 9.22 13.63
CA SER A 197 -26.21 10.06 14.54
C SER A 197 -26.83 11.29 13.86
N LYS A 198 -26.24 11.74 12.76
CA LYS A 198 -26.60 12.97 12.07
C LYS A 198 -27.46 12.74 10.81
N PHE A 199 -27.45 11.53 10.24
CA PHE A 199 -28.09 11.15 8.97
C PHE A 199 -28.66 9.71 9.01
#